data_AF-A0A3C1Z3C7-F1
#
_entry.id   AF-A0A3C1Z3C7-F1
#
_cell.length_a   1.000
_cell.length_b   1.000
_cell.length_c   1.000
_cell.angle_alpha   90.00
_cell.angle_beta   90.00
_cell.angle_gamma   90.00
#
_symmetry.space_group_name_H-M   'P 1'
#
loop_
_entity.id
_entity.type
_entity.pdbx_description
1 polymer ?
#
loop_
_entity_poly.entity_id
_entity_poly.type
_entity_poly.pdbx_seq_one_letter_code
_entity_poly.pdbx_strand_id
1 'polypeptide(L)' 'MEFLVLLAKTILLRPYVFVFLAAFLFSAMMLIGWPRTWRFWLISWITAFVCEYSSTRNGIP' A
#
# COMPACT_ATOMS: atom_id res chain seq x y z
N MET A 1 -17.49 16.58 1.42
CA MET A 1 -18.13 15.73 2.46
C MET A 1 -18.05 14.24 2.10
N GLU A 2 -18.38 13.82 0.87
CA GLU A 2 -18.30 12.41 0.43
C GLU A 2 -16.89 11.78 0.51
N PHE A 3 -15.84 12.50 0.11
CA PHE A 3 -14.47 11.97 0.11
C PHE A 3 -13.99 11.51 1.50
N LEU A 4 -14.25 12.32 2.53
CA LEU A 4 -13.88 11.99 3.91
C LEU A 4 -14.68 10.78 4.42
N VAL A 5 -15.95 10.67 4.03
CA VAL A 5 -16.81 9.52 4.38
C VAL A 5 -16.30 8.24 3.71
N LEU A 6 -15.91 8.31 2.44
CA LEU A 6 -15.32 7.17 1.72
C LEU A 6 -13.98 6.75 2.33
N LEU A 7 -13.14 7.71 2.70
CA LEU A 7 -11.85 7.44 3.35
C LEU A 7 -12.05 6.76 4.72
N ALA A 8 -13.01 7.25 5.52
CA ALA A 8 -13.39 6.61 6.78
C ALA A 8 -13.95 5.19 6.57
N LYS A 9 -14.80 4.98 5.56
CA LYS A 9 -15.31 3.65 5.20
C LYS A 9 -14.20 2.69 4.76
N THR A 10 -13.19 3.16 4.04
CA THR A 10 -12.03 2.33 3.67
C THR A 10 -11.28 1.82 4.90
N ILE A 11 -11.09 2.68 5.90
CA ILE A 11 -10.44 2.30 7.16
C ILE A 11 -11.30 1.30 7.94
N LEU A 12 -12.60 1.56 8.03
CA LEU A 12 -13.55 0.71 8.77
C LEU A 12 -13.79 -0.66 8.12
N LEU A 13 -13.89 -0.71 6.78
CA LEU A 13 -14.25 -1.92 6.04
C LEU A 13 -13.04 -2.77 5.66
N ARG A 14 -11.82 -2.19 5.66
CA ARG A 14 -10.57 -2.91 5.36
C ARG A 14 -9.47 -2.64 6.40
N PRO A 15 -9.73 -2.85 7.70
CA PRO A 15 -8.76 -2.56 8.76
C PRO A 15 -7.49 -3.40 8.63
N TYR A 16 -7.62 -4.64 8.14
CA TYR A 16 -6.49 -5.56 7.95
C TYR A 16 -5.41 -5.00 7.03
N VAL A 17 -5.76 -4.22 5.99
CA VAL A 17 -4.78 -3.61 5.07
C VAL A 17 -3.83 -2.69 5.83
N PHE A 18 -4.37 -1.88 6.75
CA PHE A 18 -3.58 -0.94 7.54
C PHE A 18 -2.74 -1.66 8.61
N VAL A 19 -3.25 -2.74 9.19
CA VAL A 19 -2.50 -3.57 10.14
C VAL A 19 -1.31 -4.24 9.45
N PHE A 20 -1.52 -4.86 8.27
CA PHE A 20 -0.43 -5.46 7.51
C PHE A 20 0.57 -4.41 7.03
N LEU A 21 0.11 -3.23 6.60
CA LEU A 21 0.98 -2.12 6.23
C LEU A 21 1.85 -1.65 7.40
N ALA A 22 1.27 -1.51 8.60
CA ALA A 22 2.01 -1.12 9.79
C ALA A 22 3.05 -2.19 10.20
N ALA A 23 2.66 -3.47 10.18
CA ALA A 23 3.57 -4.58 10.47
C ALA A 23 4.73 -4.64 9.47
N PHE A 24 4.44 -4.43 8.18
CA PHE A 24 5.44 -4.33 7.12
C PHE A 24 6.41 -3.17 7.36
N LEU A 25 5.90 -1.95 7.58
CA LEU A 25 6.75 -0.77 7.81
C LEU A 25 7.59 -0.92 9.07
N PHE A 26 7.04 -1.49 10.14
CA PHE A 26 7.78 -1.77 11.37
C PHE A 26 8.91 -2.76 11.13
N SER A 27 8.61 -3.89 10.49
CA SER A 27 9.60 -4.93 10.18
C SER A 27 10.69 -4.39 9.26
N ALA A 28 10.31 -3.67 8.21
CA ALA A 28 11.23 -3.05 7.27
C ALA A 28 12.13 -2.00 7.95
N MET A 29 11.56 -1.18 8.84
CA MET A 29 12.35 -0.20 9.59
C MET A 29 13.44 -0.87 10.44
N MET A 30 13.12 -1.99 11.10
CA MET A 30 14.09 -2.74 11.90
C MET A 30 15.18 -3.42 11.06
N LEU A 31 14.85 -3.91 9.86
CA LEU A 31 15.76 -4.67 9.00
C LEU A 31 16.69 -3.78 8.16
N ILE A 32 16.14 -2.76 7.50
CA ILE A 32 16.85 -1.96 6.49
C ILE A 32 16.96 -0.47 6.86
N GLY A 33 16.39 -0.05 7.98
CA GLY A 33 16.42 1.33 8.46
C GLY A 33 15.40 2.24 7.77
N TRP A 34 15.10 3.36 8.42
CA TRP A 34 14.10 4.34 7.99
C TRP A 34 14.31 4.90 6.56
N PRO A 35 15.52 5.35 6.14
CA PRO A 35 15.70 5.97 4.82
C PRO A 35 15.53 4.97 3.66
N ARG A 36 15.67 3.66 3.90
CA ARG A 36 15.48 2.63 2.88
C ARG A 36 14.05 2.10 2.87
N THR A 37 13.40 2.06 4.04
CA THR A 37 12.01 1.60 4.20
C THR A 37 11.03 2.39 3.35
N TRP A 38 11.10 3.73 3.36
CA TRP A 38 10.17 4.54 2.56
C TRP A 38 10.37 4.33 1.05
N ARG A 39 11.62 4.20 0.59
CA ARG A 39 11.94 3.93 -0.83
C ARG A 39 11.40 2.56 -1.24
N PHE A 40 11.63 1.54 -0.41
CA PHE A 40 11.16 0.19 -0.67
C PHE A 40 9.64 0.12 -0.71
N TRP A 41 8.98 0.77 0.25
CA TRP A 41 7.52 0.89 0.26
C TRP A 41 7.00 1.57 -1.00
N LEU A 42 7.58 2.70 -1.41
CA LEU A 42 7.14 3.46 -2.59
C LEU A 42 7.34 2.67 -3.90
N ILE A 43 8.47 1.99 -4.05
CA ILE A 43 8.72 1.12 -5.21
C ILE A 43 7.67 0.00 -5.26
N SER A 44 7.46 -0.72 -4.15
CA SER A 44 6.47 -1.81 -4.10
C SER A 44 5.05 -1.33 -4.43
N TRP A 45 4.69 -0.13 -3.98
CA TRP A 45 3.41 0.49 -4.26
C TRP A 45 3.25 0.86 -5.75
N ILE A 46 4.26 1.49 -6.36
CA ILE A 46 4.25 1.80 -7.80
C ILE A 46 4.16 0.52 -8.61
N THR A 47 4.95 -0.50 -8.29
CA THR A 47 4.93 -1.77 -9.01
C THR A 47 3.54 -2.41 -8.95
N ALA A 48 2.93 -2.47 -7.76
CA ALA A 48 1.58 -3.00 -7.61
C ALA A 48 0.55 -2.20 -8.43
N PHE A 49 0.63 -0.87 -8.42
CA PHE A 49 -0.25 -0.02 -9.21
C PHE A 49 -0.10 -0.24 -10.72
N VAL A 50 1.14 -0.37 -11.21
CA VAL A 50 1.41 -0.65 -12.62
C VAL A 50 0.92 -2.04 -13.01
N CYS A 51 1.10 -3.05 -12.16
CA CYS A 51 0.56 -4.40 -12.39
C CYS A 51 -0.99 -4.39 -12.43
N GLU A 52 -1.65 -3.68 -11.50
CA GLU A 52 -3.12 -3.58 -11.50
C GLU A 52 -3.63 -2.84 -12.75
N TYR A 53 -2.95 -1.75 -13.13
CA TYR A 53 -3.25 -1.01 -14.34
C TYR A 53 -3.03 -1.86 -15.61
N SER A 54 -1.94 -2.62 -15.67
CA SER A 54 -1.64 -3.54 -16.78
C SER A 54 -2.66 -4.69 -16.82
N SER A 55 -3.02 -5.27 -15.68
CA SER A 55 -3.99 -6.35 -15.59
C SER A 55 -5.36 -5.93 -16.11
N THR A 56 -5.80 -4.70 -15.79
CA THR A 56 -7.11 -4.18 -16.23
C THR A 56 -7.16 -3.73 -17.68
N ARG A 57 -6.04 -3.34 -18.29
CA ARG A 57 -6.01 -2.77 -19.66
C ARG A 57 -5.34 -3.65 -20.71
N ASN A 58 -4.30 -4.38 -20.35
CA ASN A 58 -3.52 -5.20 -21.26
C ASN A 58 -3.71 -6.71 -21.02
N GLY A 59 -4.31 -7.11 -19.89
CA GLY A 59 -4.56 -8.51 -19.56
C GLY A 59 -3.31 -9.33 -19.21
N ILE A 60 -2.14 -8.68 -19.08
CA ILE A 60 -0.88 -9.28 -18.67
C ILE A 60 -0.54 -8.76 -17.26
N PRO A 61 -0.49 -9.64 -16.23
CA PRO A 61 -0.19 -9.26 -14.84
C PRO A 61 1.26 -8.82 -14.64
#